data_AF-A0A941S7B3-F1
#
_entry.id   AF-A0A941S7B3-F1
#
_cell.length_a   1.000
_cell.length_b   1.000
_cell.length_c   1.000
_cell.angle_alpha   90.00
_cell.angle_beta   90.00
_cell.angle_gamma   90.00
#
_symmetry.space_group_name_H-M   'P 1'
#
loop_
_entity.id
_entity.type
_entity.pdbx_description
1 polymer ?
#
loop_
_entity_poly.entity_id
_entity_poly.type
_entity_poly.pdbx_seq_one_letter_code
_entity_poly.pdbx_strand_id
1 'polypeptide(L)'
;MIGVGATIGAGIFVIAGTVSAQHAGPAVLLSFVIAATGCFFAALCYAELAAMIPQAGSAYTYTYATMGRTMAWFIGWNMVLEFGVSASTV
;
A
#
# COMPACT_ATOMS: atom_id res chain seq x y z
N MET A 1 9.04 3.85 -14.45
CA MET A 1 7.68 4.40 -14.47
C MET A 1 6.65 3.30 -14.20
N ILE A 2 6.52 2.87 -12.93
CA ILE A 2 5.56 1.82 -12.51
C ILE A 2 4.58 2.35 -11.43
N GLY A 3 4.80 3.55 -10.87
CA GLY A 3 4.07 4.02 -9.69
C GLY A 3 2.56 4.20 -9.90
N VAL A 4 2.16 5.05 -10.85
CA VAL A 4 0.72 5.35 -11.06
C VAL A 4 -0.05 4.16 -11.62
N GLY A 5 0.59 3.34 -12.46
CA GLY A 5 -0.04 2.15 -13.05
C GLY A 5 -0.21 0.99 -12.05
N ALA A 6 0.63 0.91 -11.02
CA ALA A 6 0.50 -0.09 -9.97
C ALA A 6 -0.52 0.30 -8.87
N THR A 7 -0.79 1.60 -8.69
CA THR A 7 -1.72 2.08 -7.66
C THR A 7 -3.18 2.17 -8.11
N ILE A 8 -3.43 2.39 -9.41
CA ILE A 8 -4.80 2.42 -9.96
C ILE A 8 -5.24 0.98 -10.31
N GLY A 9 -6.23 0.45 -9.59
CA GLY A 9 -6.74 -0.92 -9.79
C GLY A 9 -8.24 -1.07 -9.57
N ALA A 10 -8.74 -2.31 -9.51
CA ALA A 10 -10.17 -2.65 -9.42
C ALA A 10 -10.89 -1.99 -8.21
N GLY A 11 -10.14 -1.67 -7.15
CA GLY A 11 -10.67 -1.04 -5.94
C GLY A 11 -11.40 0.29 -6.20
N ILE A 12 -10.87 1.17 -7.06
CA ILE A 12 -11.53 2.46 -7.31
C ILE A 12 -12.83 2.31 -8.13
N PHE A 13 -12.92 1.29 -8.98
CA PHE A 13 -14.06 1.08 -9.87
C PHE A 13 -15.20 0.30 -9.19
N VAL A 14 -14.89 -0.60 -8.26
CA VAL A 14 -15.88 -1.48 -7.61
C VAL A 14 -16.15 -1.08 -6.17
N ILE A 15 -15.10 -0.78 -5.39
CA ILE A 15 -15.22 -0.55 -3.94
C ILE A 15 -15.70 0.88 -3.65
N ALA A 16 -15.31 1.88 -4.44
CA ALA A 16 -15.78 3.25 -4.25
C ALA A 16 -17.32 3.37 -4.40
N GLY A 17 -17.91 2.63 -5.34
CA GLY A 17 -19.37 2.58 -5.53
C GLY A 17 -20.10 1.88 -4.39
N THR A 18 -19.59 0.74 -3.93
CA THR A 18 -20.21 -0.02 -2.83
C THR A 18 -20.09 0.70 -1.49
N VAL A 19 -18.94 1.31 -1.20
CA VAL A 19 -18.71 2.10 0.04
C VAL A 19 -19.55 3.37 0.05
N SER A 20 -19.70 4.05 -1.09
CA SER A 20 -20.59 5.22 -1.18
C SER A 20 -22.07 4.84 -1.01
N ALA A 21 -22.50 3.70 -1.55
CA ALA A 21 -23.88 3.24 -1.43
C ALA A 21 -24.25 2.71 -0.03
N GLN A 22 -23.35 2.00 0.66
CA GLN A 22 -23.69 1.27 1.89
C GLN A 22 -23.09 1.83 3.19
N HIS A 23 -22.04 2.67 3.12
CA HIS A 23 -21.31 3.09 4.33
C HIS A 23 -21.22 4.61 4.51
N ALA A 24 -20.80 5.35 3.48
CA ALA A 24 -20.43 6.76 3.65
C ALA A 24 -21.34 7.78 2.93
N GLY A 25 -22.13 7.36 1.94
CA GLY A 25 -22.95 8.30 1.16
C GLY A 25 -22.09 9.41 0.51
N PRO A 26 -22.54 10.67 0.50
CA PRO A 26 -21.77 11.81 -0.02
C PRO A 26 -20.45 12.07 0.71
N ALA A 27 -20.29 11.59 1.94
CA ALA A 27 -19.09 11.80 2.76
C ALA A 27 -17.92 10.87 2.41
N VAL A 28 -18.06 9.99 1.40
CA VAL A 28 -16.98 9.11 0.94
C VAL A 28 -15.73 9.90 0.53
N LEU A 29 -15.91 11.10 0.00
CA LEU A 29 -14.80 11.98 -0.40
C LEU A 29 -13.92 12.36 0.80
N LEU A 30 -14.53 12.63 1.95
CA LEU A 30 -13.84 12.95 3.20
C LEU A 30 -13.01 11.76 3.71
N SER A 31 -13.54 10.55 3.57
CA SER A 31 -12.81 9.32 3.92
C SER A 31 -11.60 9.11 3.01
N PHE A 32 -11.74 9.35 1.70
CA PHE A 32 -10.62 9.30 0.75
C PHE A 32 -9.55 10.35 1.04
N VAL A 33 -9.92 11.57 1.43
CA VAL A 33 -8.95 12.62 1.79
C VAL A 33 -8.13 12.19 3.02
N ILE A 34 -8.75 11.63 4.05
CA ILE A 34 -8.05 11.16 5.25
C ILE A 34 -7.15 9.96 4.93
N ALA A 35 -7.61 9.03 4.10
CA ALA A 35 -6.77 7.92 3.64
C ALA A 35 -5.57 8.41 2.81
N ALA A 36 -5.79 9.39 1.92
CA ALA A 36 -4.77 9.95 1.05
C ALA A 36 -3.67 10.67 1.85
N THR A 37 -4.01 11.41 2.91
CA THR A 37 -3.01 12.05 3.77
C THR A 37 -2.15 11.01 4.49
N GLY A 38 -2.74 9.92 5.00
CA GLY A 38 -1.98 8.81 5.58
C GLY A 38 -1.01 8.16 4.59
N CYS A 39 -1.47 7.87 3.38
CA CYS A 39 -0.63 7.34 2.31
C CYS A 39 0.47 8.31 1.88
N PHE A 40 0.22 9.63 1.92
CA PHE A 40 1.21 10.65 1.57
C PHE A 40 2.39 10.64 2.54
N PHE A 41 2.13 10.59 3.86
CA PHE A 41 3.19 10.47 4.86
C PHE A 41 3.96 9.16 4.71
N ALA A 42 3.27 8.03 4.50
CA ALA A 42 3.93 6.75 4.27
C ALA A 42 4.81 6.78 2.99
N ALA A 43 4.33 7.39 1.91
CA ALA A 43 5.08 7.53 0.67
C ALA A 43 6.35 8.36 0.84
N LEU A 44 6.33 9.42 1.67
CA LEU A 44 7.53 10.19 2.00
C LEU A 44 8.57 9.35 2.74
N CYS A 45 8.16 8.56 3.74
CA CYS A 45 9.08 7.66 4.45
C CYS A 45 9.67 6.60 3.50
N TYR A 46 8.86 6.02 2.62
CA TYR A 46 9.34 5.07 1.61
C TYR A 46 10.27 5.72 0.59
N ALA A 47 10.03 6.98 0.21
CA ALA A 47 10.92 7.72 -0.69
C ALA A 47 12.30 7.97 -0.06
N GLU A 48 12.36 8.27 1.23
CA GLU A 48 13.62 8.42 1.98
C GLU A 48 14.40 7.10 2.04
N LEU A 49 13.72 6.00 2.36
CA LEU A 49 14.30 4.65 2.38
C LEU A 49 14.81 4.23 0.99
N ALA A 50 14.06 4.53 -0.07
CA ALA A 50 14.45 4.25 -1.45
C ALA A 50 15.68 5.07 -1.91
N ALA A 51 15.83 6.31 -1.43
CA ALA A 51 17.00 7.13 -1.69
C ALA A 51 18.25 6.65 -0.92
N MET A 52 18.06 6.14 0.30
CA MET A 52 19.16 5.68 1.15
C MET A 52 19.68 4.29 0.77
N ILE A 53 18.83 3.42 0.23
CA ILE A 53 19.17 2.02 -0.07
C ILE A 53 18.93 1.77 -1.58
N PRO A 54 19.95 1.94 -2.45
CA PRO A 54 19.82 1.78 -3.90
C PRO A 54 19.89 0.29 -4.30
N GLN A 55 19.09 -0.54 -3.64
CA GLN A 55 18.88 -1.95 -3.98
C GLN A 55 17.47 -2.12 -4.52
N ALA A 56 17.32 -2.92 -5.57
CA ALA A 56 16.01 -3.32 -6.06
C ALA A 56 15.31 -4.18 -5.00
N GLY A 57 14.43 -3.57 -4.23
CA GLY A 57 13.79 -4.19 -3.07
C GLY A 57 12.44 -3.57 -2.76
N SER A 58 11.58 -4.35 -2.11
CA SER A 58 10.28 -3.90 -1.59
C SER A 58 10.35 -3.75 -0.06
N ALA A 59 9.21 -3.55 0.62
CA ALA A 59 9.13 -3.33 2.07
C ALA A 59 9.98 -4.33 2.88
N TYR A 60 10.00 -5.61 2.48
CA TYR A 60 10.88 -6.64 3.06
C TYR A 60 12.36 -6.24 3.11
N THR A 61 12.92 -5.75 1.99
CA THR A 61 14.33 -5.39 1.88
C THR A 61 14.64 -4.15 2.73
N TYR A 62 13.73 -3.18 2.76
CA TYR A 62 13.87 -1.98 3.59
C TYR A 62 13.81 -2.30 5.08
N THR A 63 12.91 -3.18 5.51
CA THR A 63 12.84 -3.59 6.92
C THR A 63 13.98 -4.52 7.32
N TYR A 64 14.52 -5.32 6.39
CA TYR A 64 15.72 -6.11 6.64
C TYR A 64 16.94 -5.23 6.90
N ALA A 65 17.07 -4.14 6.13
CA ALA A 65 18.18 -3.19 6.28
C ALA A 65 18.10 -2.34 7.56
N THR A 66 16.89 -2.05 8.07
CA THR A 66 16.69 -1.11 9.20
C THR A 66 16.41 -1.80 10.54
N MET A 67 15.61 -2.87 10.57
CA MET A 67 15.11 -3.50 11.80
C MET A 67 15.60 -4.95 12.00
N GLY A 68 16.34 -5.51 11.03
CA GLY A 68 16.93 -6.84 11.13
C GLY A 68 16.01 -7.98 10.71
N ARG A 69 16.53 -9.20 10.84
CA ARG A 69 16.03 -10.42 10.16
C ARG A 69 14.65 -10.91 10.65
N THR A 70 14.34 -10.76 11.93
CA THR A 70 13.08 -11.26 12.52
C THR A 70 11.87 -10.44 12.05
N MET A 71 12.00 -9.11 12.09
CA MET A 71 10.93 -8.21 11.65
C MET A 71 10.74 -8.28 10.13
N ALA A 72 11.84 -8.37 9.37
CA ALA A 72 11.78 -8.59 7.93
C ALA A 72 11.04 -9.90 7.58
N TRP A 73 11.33 -11.00 8.26
CA TRP A 73 10.66 -12.28 8.01
C TRP A 73 9.14 -12.20 8.22
N PHE A 74 8.68 -11.50 9.26
CA PHE A 74 7.26 -11.31 9.52
C PHE A 74 6.56 -10.47 8.44
N ILE A 75 7.24 -9.42 7.96
CA ILE A 75 6.75 -8.55 6.88
C ILE A 75 6.74 -9.28 5.54
N GLY A 76 7.73 -10.15 5.29
CA GLY A 76 7.78 -11.01 4.11
C GLY A 76 6.54 -11.91 4.03
N TRP A 77 6.15 -12.53 5.15
CA TRP A 77 4.92 -13.33 5.19
C TRP A 77 3.65 -12.50 4.98
N ASN A 78 3.59 -11.27 5.53
CA ASN A 78 2.48 -10.37 5.28
C ASN A 78 2.37 -10.00 3.79
N MET A 79 3.48 -9.68 3.13
CA MET A 79 3.48 -9.39 1.68
C MET A 79 3.02 -10.59 0.85
N VAL A 80 3.44 -11.82 1.19
CA VAL A 80 2.99 -13.03 0.49
C VAL A 80 1.47 -13.20 0.60
N LEU A 81 0.91 -12.99 1.80
CA LEU A 81 -0.53 -13.05 2.01
C LEU A 81 -1.26 -11.91 1.29
N GLU A 82 -0.74 -10.69 1.34
CA GLU A 82 -1.32 -9.52 0.66
C GLU A 82 -1.41 -9.75 -0.85
N PHE A 83 -0.31 -10.14 -1.49
CA PHE A 83 -0.31 -10.43 -2.92
C PHE A 83 -1.12 -11.68 -3.26
N GLY A 84 -1.14 -12.69 -2.40
CA GLY A 84 -1.94 -13.89 -2.58
C GLY A 84 -3.45 -13.60 -2.59
N VAL A 85 -3.92 -12.80 -1.62
CA VAL A 85 -5.34 -12.38 -1.56
C VAL A 85 -5.67 -11.47 -2.73
N SER A 86 -4.79 -10.51 -3.06
CA SER A 86 -4.96 -9.62 -4.21
C SER A 86 -5.11 -10.41 -5.52
N ALA A 87 -4.28 -11.44 -5.72
CA ALA A 87 -4.36 -12.33 -6.89
C ALA A 87 -5.56 -13.28 -6.87
N SER A 88 -6.17 -13.56 -5.71
CA SER A 88 -7.39 -14.37 -5.61
C SER A 88 -8.67 -13.56 -5.77
N THR A 89 -8.59 -12.22 -5.68
CA THR A 89 -9.73 -11.31 -5.80
C THR A 89 -10.03 -10.97 -7.28
N VAL A 90 -9.18 -11.39 -8.22
CA VAL A 90 -9.40 -11.24 -9.67
C VAL A 90 -10.13 -12.43 -10.29
#